data_AF-A0ABD0MHL8-F1
#
_entry.id   AF-A0ABD0MHL8-F1
#
_cell.length_a   1.000
_cell.length_b   1.000
_cell.length_c   1.000
_cell.angle_alpha   90.00
_cell.angle_beta   90.00
_cell.angle_gamma   90.00
#
_symmetry.space_group_name_H-M   'P 1'
#
loop_
_entity.id
_entity.type
_entity.pdbx_description
1 polymer ?
#
loop_
_entity_poly.entity_id
_entity_poly.type
_entity_poly.pdbx_seq_one_letter_code
_entity_poly.pdbx_strand_id
1 'polypeptide(L)' 'EEDCDSLNSDLTLVEVRSAIASLKSNKAPGPDGLSGELYKTFSENLSPYL' A
#
# COMPACT_ATOMS: atom_id res chain seq x y z
N GLU A 1 -16.59 -14.12 12.69
CA GLU A 1 -15.30 -14.82 12.90
C GLU A 1 -14.40 -14.65 11.68
N GLU A 2 -14.91 -14.81 10.45
CA GLU A 2 -14.15 -14.64 9.19
C GLU A 2 -13.34 -13.33 9.04
N ASP A 3 -13.85 -12.17 9.46
CA ASP A 3 -13.11 -10.90 9.34
C ASP A 3 -11.83 -10.89 10.20
N CYS A 4 -11.88 -11.53 11.37
CA CYS A 4 -10.74 -11.61 12.27
C CYS A 4 -9.66 -12.50 11.67
N ASP A 5 -10.05 -13.64 11.09
CA ASP A 5 -9.12 -14.57 10.44
C ASP A 5 -8.49 -13.95 9.19
N SER A 6 -9.26 -13.19 8.40
CA SER A 6 -8.74 -12.47 7.24
C SER A 6 -7.75 -11.35 7.60
N LEU A 7 -7.94 -10.68 8.74
CA LEU A 7 -7.02 -9.63 9.22
C LEU A 7 -5.74 -10.21 9.86
N ASN A 8 -5.81 -11.42 10.39
CA ASN A 8 -4.65 -12.13 10.97
C ASN A 8 -3.87 -12.97 9.95
N SER A 9 -4.36 -13.04 8.70
CA SER A 9 -3.68 -13.73 7.62
C SER A 9 -2.44 -12.96 7.15
N ASP A 10 -1.46 -13.67 6.60
CA ASP A 10 -0.24 -13.06 6.08
C ASP A 10 -0.57 -12.10 4.92
N LEU A 11 0.02 -10.91 4.96
CA LEU A 11 -0.16 -9.90 3.93
C LEU A 11 0.55 -10.33 2.64
N THR A 12 -0.19 -10.41 1.54
CA THR A 12 0.39 -10.80 0.25
C THR A 12 0.94 -9.59 -0.51
N LEU A 13 1.99 -9.81 -1.30
CA LEU A 13 2.54 -8.76 -2.18
C LEU A 13 1.50 -8.19 -3.13
N VAL A 14 0.54 -9.00 -3.57
CA VAL A 14 -0.54 -8.57 -4.47
C VAL A 14 -1.47 -7.59 -3.76
N GLU A 15 -1.80 -7.83 -2.49
CA GLU A 15 -2.61 -6.91 -1.70
C GLU A 15 -1.90 -5.58 -1.47
N VAL A 16 -0.61 -5.61 -1.13
CA VAL A 16 0.20 -4.38 -0.97
C VAL A 16 0.21 -3.56 -2.27
N ARG A 17 0.49 -4.21 -3.40
CA ARG A 17 0.47 -3.56 -4.72
C ARG A 17 -0.88 -2.97 -5.06
N SER A 18 -1.95 -3.72 -4.80
CA SER A 18 -3.32 -3.29 -5.05
C SER A 18 -3.70 -2.09 -4.16
N ALA A 19 -3.33 -2.13 -2.89
CA ALA A 19 -3.51 -1.03 -1.96
C ALA A 19 -2.79 0.24 -2.43
N ILE A 20 -1.52 0.11 -2.83
CA ILE A 20 -0.73 1.22 -3.40
C ILE A 20 -1.38 1.76 -4.69
N ALA A 21 -1.84 0.88 -5.59
CA ALA A 21 -2.50 1.28 -6.82
C ALA A 21 -3.79 2.07 -6.56
N SER A 22 -4.52 1.72 -5.50
CA SER A 22 -5.77 2.37 -5.08
C SER A 22 -5.58 3.78 -4.49
N LEU A 23 -4.35 4.17 -4.14
CA LEU A 23 -4.06 5.49 -3.58
C LEU A 23 -4.50 6.61 -4.54
N LYS A 24 -5.02 7.72 -4.01
CA LYS A 24 -5.41 8.87 -4.83
C LYS A 24 -4.17 9.66 -5.25
N SER A 25 -4.01 9.88 -6.56
CA SER A 25 -2.94 10.74 -7.11
C SER A 25 -3.24 12.22 -6.85
N ASN A 26 -2.21 13.08 -6.91
CA ASN A 26 -2.32 14.54 -6.69
C ASN A 26 -2.91 14.94 -5.33
N LYS A 27 -2.78 14.08 -4.31
CA LYS A 27 -3.06 14.47 -2.92
C LYS A 27 -1.80 15.06 -2.31
N ALA A 28 -2.00 16.06 -1.45
CA ALA A 28 -0.91 16.62 -0.67
C ALA A 28 -0.23 15.50 0.15
N PRO A 29 1.11 15.47 0.19
CA PRO A 29 1.82 14.50 1.00
C PRO A 29 1.49 14.69 2.48
N GLY A 30 1.60 13.61 3.25
CA GLY A 30 1.42 13.63 4.69
C GLY A 30 2.58 14.37 5.40
N PRO A 31 2.64 14.28 6.73
CA PRO A 31 3.77 14.81 7.50
C PRO A 31 5.11 14.13 7.16
N ASP A 32 5.06 12.96 6.51
CA ASP A 32 6.22 12.23 5.98
C ASP A 32 6.77 12.82 4.67
N GLY A 33 6.02 13.69 3.99
CA GLY A 33 6.42 14.30 2.73
C GLY A 33 6.32 13.37 1.51
N LEU A 34 5.83 12.14 1.67
CA LEU A 34 5.72 11.16 0.58
C LEU A 34 4.34 11.24 -0.06
N SER A 35 4.28 11.47 -1.37
CA SER A 35 3.01 11.51 -2.11
C SER A 35 2.59 10.13 -2.58
N GLY A 36 1.30 9.97 -2.89
CA GLY A 36 0.77 8.75 -3.50
C GLY A 36 1.45 8.38 -4.82
N GLU A 37 2.02 9.35 -5.56
CA GLU A 37 2.80 9.03 -6.76
C GLU A 37 4.07 8.25 -6.44
N LEU A 38 4.77 8.61 -5.36
CA LEU A 38 6.00 7.92 -4.95
C LEU A 38 5.74 6.43 -4.70
N TYR A 39 4.70 6.12 -3.92
CA TYR A 39 4.32 4.74 -3.65
C TYR A 39 3.97 3.99 -4.93
N LYS A 40 3.23 4.61 -5.86
CA LYS A 40 2.88 3.99 -7.15
C LYS A 40 4.11 3.73 -8.02
N THR A 41 5.01 4.72 -8.12
CA THR A 41 6.25 4.62 -8.92
C THR A 41 7.18 3.54 -8.41
N PHE A 42 7.33 3.40 -7.09
CA PHE A 42 8.22 2.41 -6.49
C PHE A 42 7.48 1.18 -5.95
N SER A 43 6.23 0.95 -6.39
CA SER A 43 5.38 -0.12 -5.86
C SER A 43 6.06 -1.49 -5.93
N GLU A 44 6.69 -1.84 -7.04
CA GLU A 44 7.44 -3.10 -7.19
C GLU A 44 8.61 -3.23 -6.21
N ASN A 45 9.32 -2.13 -5.94
CA ASN A 45 10.47 -2.10 -5.05
C ASN A 45 10.08 -2.03 -3.57
N LEU A 46 8.96 -1.39 -3.24
CA LEU A 46 8.49 -1.19 -1.87
C LEU A 46 7.63 -2.34 -1.36
N SER A 47 6.87 -3.01 -2.23
CA SER A 47 5.97 -4.11 -1.84
C SER A 47 6.61 -5.22 -0.98
N PRO A 48 7.88 -5.66 -1.19
CA PRO A 48 8.48 -6.67 -0.32
C PRO A 48 8.96 -6.15 1.04
N TYR A 49 8.91 -4.84 1.29
CA TYR A 49 9.35 -4.21 2.54
C TYR A 49 8.21 -3.56 3.34
N LEU A 50 7.01 -3.47 2.77
CA LEU A 50 5.79 -2.94 3.36
C LEU A 50 4.87 -4.09 3.76
#